data_AF-A0A1F3JC15-F1
#
_entry.id   AF-A0A1F3JC15-F1
#
_cell.length_a   1.000
_cell.length_b   1.000
_cell.length_c   1.000
_cell.angle_alpha   90.00
_cell.angle_beta   90.00
_cell.angle_gamma   90.00
#
_symmetry.space_group_name_H-M   'P 1'
#
loop_
_entity.id
_entity.type
_entity.pdbx_description
1 polymer ?
#
loop_
_entity_poly.entity_id
_entity_poly.type
_entity_poly.pdbx_seq_one_letter_code
_entity_poly.pdbx_strand_id
1 'polypeptide(L)'
;MKRNNLYDITITFDSRQEKKLFSGAIPYLGSATYTDKLDIYQNEIKISCNRTSIIELDEIFYNHNSSLYNQIIKALVYFYAINFSCPAIKEIIVTLKAQSGTSKTKKLKSTEIIQPVAGKIISKVQFDPNKIDIIFQENEKGKSLLIALSYWLKAMSTNDPVFTFERLWRGFNRIYSIIGQSESETDCHIAMRKFTIAHTNILKHSLKEVQKYSQQTLRNSFRWRGLILNDYPTQRKTPQFKEFILRYKDERVMKLIQETLPYRQEYLTKENLIVTVMDHINKYLATPVKSDAELISLLCIKYMYFVRNKSFHGEKIDGAFRLLENKETKELEKLNLIHSSYIADLINSNDKY
;
A
#
# COMPACT_ATOMS: atom_id res chain seq x y z
N MET A 1 -10.57 30.65 22.74
CA MET A 1 -11.29 31.32 21.63
C MET A 1 -12.53 30.54 21.30
N LYS A 2 -13.72 31.17 21.30
CA LYS A 2 -14.96 30.53 20.86
C LYS A 2 -14.89 30.30 19.34
N ARG A 3 -15.13 29.06 18.89
CA ARG A 3 -15.13 28.68 17.48
C ARG A 3 -16.56 28.77 16.98
N ASN A 4 -16.84 29.82 16.22
CA ASN A 4 -18.21 30.23 15.92
C ASN A 4 -18.54 30.21 14.41
N ASN A 5 -17.57 29.83 13.55
CA ASN A 5 -17.82 29.66 12.13
C ASN A 5 -18.03 28.17 11.85
N LEU A 6 -19.28 27.82 11.56
CA LEU A 6 -19.70 26.46 11.25
C LEU A 6 -19.60 26.22 9.75
N TYR A 7 -18.98 25.11 9.37
CA TYR A 7 -18.93 24.61 8.01
C TYR A 7 -19.66 23.29 7.95
N ASP A 8 -20.70 23.21 7.11
CA ASP A 8 -21.38 21.97 6.77
C ASP A 8 -20.98 21.56 5.35
N ILE A 9 -20.33 20.41 5.21
CA ILE A 9 -19.85 19.84 3.95
C ILE A 9 -20.69 18.60 3.64
N THR A 10 -21.29 18.55 2.46
CA THR A 10 -22.03 17.39 1.96
C THR A 10 -21.45 16.94 0.63
N ILE A 11 -21.10 15.66 0.52
CA ILE A 11 -20.66 15.02 -0.73
C ILE A 11 -21.72 14.00 -1.10
N THR A 12 -22.37 14.18 -2.24
CA THR A 12 -23.44 13.29 -2.70
C THR A 12 -22.93 12.38 -3.81
N PHE A 13 -23.22 11.09 -3.71
CA PHE A 13 -22.80 10.08 -4.68
C PHE A 13 -23.96 9.62 -5.58
N ASP A 14 -23.61 9.04 -6.73
CA ASP A 14 -24.57 8.32 -7.57
C ASP A 14 -24.89 6.93 -7.02
N SER A 15 -25.53 6.91 -5.85
CA SER A 15 -26.02 5.70 -5.19
C SER A 15 -27.37 5.98 -4.56
N ARG A 16 -28.27 4.98 -4.59
CA ARG A 16 -29.59 5.06 -3.93
C ARG A 16 -29.60 4.40 -2.54
N GLN A 17 -28.47 3.83 -2.11
CA GLN A 17 -28.38 3.11 -0.85
C GLN A 17 -28.01 4.05 0.30
N GLU A 18 -28.81 4.05 1.37
CA GLU A 18 -28.62 4.91 2.55
C GLU A 18 -27.99 4.14 3.73
N LYS A 19 -27.18 3.12 3.45
CA LYS A 19 -26.52 2.35 4.51
C LYS A 19 -25.42 3.19 5.15
N LYS A 20 -25.50 3.36 6.47
CA LYS A 20 -24.46 4.00 7.28
C LYS A 20 -23.18 3.15 7.31
N LEU A 21 -22.05 3.78 6.99
CA LEU A 21 -20.71 3.17 6.98
C LEU A 21 -19.84 3.63 8.15
N PHE A 22 -20.01 4.86 8.61
CA PHE A 22 -19.27 5.44 9.74
C PHE A 22 -20.04 6.60 10.36
N SER A 23 -19.81 6.85 11.64
CA SER A 23 -20.24 8.07 12.32
C SER A 23 -19.44 8.27 13.58
N GLY A 24 -18.90 9.46 13.74
CA GLY A 24 -18.06 9.78 14.88
C GLY A 24 -17.47 11.17 14.83
N ALA A 25 -16.73 11.49 15.89
CA ALA A 25 -15.93 12.69 15.98
C ALA A 25 -14.49 12.36 15.54
N ILE A 26 -13.98 13.09 14.56
CA ILE A 26 -12.62 12.88 14.02
C ILE A 26 -11.75 14.10 14.28
N PRO A 27 -10.48 13.94 14.71
CA PRO A 27 -9.59 15.08 14.87
C PRO A 27 -9.26 15.70 13.51
N TYR A 28 -8.93 16.98 13.51
CA TYR A 28 -8.56 17.70 12.29
C TYR A 28 -7.14 18.26 12.37
N LEU A 29 -6.56 18.49 11.19
CA LEU A 29 -5.17 18.91 11.04
C LEU A 29 -4.85 20.16 11.88
N GLY A 30 -3.78 20.06 12.69
CA GLY A 30 -3.34 21.14 13.57
C GLY A 30 -4.07 21.21 14.91
N SER A 31 -4.87 20.19 15.27
CA SER A 31 -5.55 20.15 16.57
C SER A 31 -5.58 18.75 17.19
N ALA A 32 -4.93 18.59 18.35
CA ALA A 32 -4.96 17.34 19.11
C ALA A 32 -6.23 17.17 19.96
N THR A 33 -6.93 18.27 20.27
CA THR A 33 -8.03 18.29 21.25
C THR A 33 -9.40 18.54 20.64
N TYR A 34 -9.47 18.95 19.38
CA TYR A 34 -10.72 19.30 18.75
C TYR A 34 -11.03 18.42 17.56
N THR A 35 -12.32 18.18 17.37
CA THR A 35 -12.84 17.22 16.41
C THR A 35 -13.94 17.84 15.56
N ASP A 36 -14.08 17.31 14.35
CA ASP A 36 -15.23 17.55 13.48
C ASP A 36 -16.16 16.34 13.53
N LYS A 37 -17.46 16.56 13.33
CA LYS A 37 -18.43 15.46 13.22
C LYS A 37 -18.41 14.95 11.78
N LEU A 38 -18.23 13.65 11.61
CA LEU A 38 -18.25 12.97 10.33
C LEU A 38 -19.31 11.87 10.35
N ASP A 39 -20.21 11.89 9.36
CA ASP A 39 -21.15 10.81 9.07
C ASP A 39 -20.96 10.35 7.62
N ILE A 40 -20.79 9.05 7.40
CA ILE A 40 -20.60 8.45 6.07
C ILE A 40 -21.72 7.44 5.82
N TYR A 41 -22.39 7.60 4.69
CA TYR A 41 -23.39 6.68 4.14
C TYR A 41 -22.97 6.26 2.72
N GLN A 42 -23.58 5.23 2.16
CA GLN A 42 -23.26 4.76 0.80
C GLN A 42 -23.65 5.76 -0.31
N ASN A 43 -24.57 6.67 -0.04
CA ASN A 43 -25.05 7.71 -0.95
C ASN A 43 -24.53 9.12 -0.62
N GLU A 44 -24.02 9.36 0.58
CA GLU A 44 -23.53 10.69 0.98
C GLU A 44 -22.46 10.66 2.08
N ILE A 45 -21.63 11.69 2.14
CA ILE A 45 -20.77 12.02 3.30
C ILE A 45 -21.21 13.38 3.83
N LYS A 46 -21.33 13.51 5.15
CA LYS A 46 -21.61 14.75 5.86
C LYS A 46 -20.48 15.06 6.85
N ILE A 47 -19.92 16.27 6.78
CA ILE A 47 -18.88 16.75 7.68
C ILE A 47 -19.34 18.08 8.27
N SER A 48 -19.44 18.17 9.60
CA SER A 48 -19.75 19.42 10.30
C SER A 48 -18.55 19.85 11.13
N CYS A 49 -18.01 21.02 10.79
CA CYS A 49 -16.73 21.51 11.28
C CYS A 49 -16.88 22.88 11.93
N ASN A 50 -16.12 23.15 12.99
CA ASN A 50 -16.05 24.48 13.61
C ASN A 50 -14.65 25.07 13.48
N ARG A 51 -14.55 26.30 12.98
CA ARG A 51 -13.26 27.02 12.83
C ARG A 51 -13.30 28.39 13.50
N THR A 52 -12.14 28.82 13.96
CA THR A 52 -11.96 30.14 14.57
C THR A 52 -11.96 31.23 13.50
N SER A 53 -11.16 31.05 12.44
CA SER A 53 -11.11 31.95 11.30
C SER A 53 -12.08 31.52 10.20
N ILE A 54 -12.54 32.49 9.42
CA ILE A 54 -13.24 32.23 8.16
C ILE A 54 -12.19 31.79 7.14
N ILE A 55 -12.44 30.63 6.54
CA ILE A 55 -11.78 30.08 5.36
C ILE A 55 -12.67 30.40 4.16
N GLU A 56 -12.06 30.98 3.11
CA GLU A 56 -12.75 31.27 1.86
C GLU A 56 -13.14 29.98 1.14
N LEU A 57 -14.39 29.91 0.65
CA LEU A 57 -14.97 28.66 0.18
C LEU A 57 -14.29 28.10 -1.08
N ASP A 58 -13.78 28.97 -1.95
CA ASP A 58 -13.06 28.54 -3.15
C ASP A 58 -11.71 27.91 -2.81
N GLU A 59 -11.01 28.40 -1.79
CA GLU A 59 -9.68 27.89 -1.41
C GLU A 59 -9.74 26.49 -0.78
N ILE A 60 -10.90 26.07 -0.26
CA ILE A 60 -11.08 24.77 0.40
C ILE A 60 -10.67 23.61 -0.52
N PHE A 61 -10.85 23.73 -1.84
CA PHE A 61 -10.64 22.62 -2.77
C PHE A 61 -9.24 22.57 -3.38
N TYR A 62 -8.45 23.64 -3.25
CA TYR A 62 -7.12 23.74 -3.84
C TYR A 62 -5.99 23.79 -2.80
N ASN A 63 -6.31 24.16 -1.56
CA ASN A 63 -5.32 24.25 -0.49
C ASN A 63 -5.16 22.92 0.25
N HIS A 64 -4.15 22.13 -0.12
CA HIS A 64 -3.83 20.86 0.54
C HIS A 64 -3.46 20.99 2.04
N ASN A 65 -3.09 22.18 2.50
CA ASN A 65 -2.81 22.45 3.91
C ASN A 65 -4.08 22.84 4.69
N SER A 66 -5.23 23.01 4.02
CA SER A 66 -6.49 23.33 4.67
C SER A 66 -6.98 22.14 5.52
N SER A 67 -7.35 22.42 6.76
CA SER A 67 -7.99 21.41 7.62
C SER A 67 -9.29 20.88 7.03
N LEU A 68 -10.07 21.71 6.32
CA LEU A 68 -11.33 21.28 5.67
C LEU A 68 -11.06 20.37 4.46
N TYR A 69 -10.06 20.71 3.65
CA TYR A 69 -9.60 19.84 2.55
C TYR A 69 -9.20 18.47 3.07
N ASN A 70 -8.38 18.43 4.12
CA ASN A 70 -7.91 17.18 4.71
C ASN A 70 -9.06 16.31 5.24
N GLN A 71 -10.11 16.91 5.83
CA GLN A 71 -11.29 16.15 6.24
C GLN A 71 -12.06 15.56 5.06
N ILE A 72 -12.21 16.31 3.97
CA ILE A 72 -12.81 15.79 2.73
C ILE A 72 -12.02 14.58 2.22
N ILE A 73 -10.69 14.69 2.14
CA ILE A 73 -9.84 13.60 1.65
C ILE A 73 -9.90 12.37 2.55
N LYS A 74 -9.79 12.54 3.88
CA LYS A 74 -9.92 11.43 4.84
C LYS A 74 -11.25 10.70 4.68
N ALA A 75 -12.34 11.45 4.63
CA ALA A 75 -13.68 10.89 4.49
C ALA A 75 -13.84 10.13 3.16
N LEU A 76 -13.31 10.67 2.05
CA LEU A 76 -13.34 10.00 0.75
C LEU A 76 -12.50 8.72 0.73
N VAL A 77 -11.29 8.74 1.31
CA VAL A 77 -10.43 7.54 1.40
C VAL A 77 -11.12 6.46 2.23
N TYR A 78 -11.68 6.81 3.39
CA TYR A 78 -12.47 5.88 4.21
C TYR A 78 -13.65 5.31 3.41
N PHE A 79 -14.44 6.18 2.78
CA PHE A 79 -15.62 5.79 2.03
C PHE A 79 -15.29 4.76 0.94
N TYR A 80 -14.29 5.02 0.09
CA TYR A 80 -13.95 4.08 -0.98
C TYR A 80 -13.33 2.78 -0.44
N ALA A 81 -12.60 2.83 0.68
CA ALA A 81 -12.02 1.64 1.30
C ALA A 81 -13.06 0.72 1.93
N ILE A 82 -14.17 1.24 2.46
CA ILE A 82 -15.21 0.43 3.12
C ILE A 82 -16.37 0.09 2.20
N ASN A 83 -16.74 0.98 1.29
CA ASN A 83 -17.91 0.80 0.44
C ASN A 83 -17.68 -0.24 -0.67
N PHE A 84 -16.43 -0.44 -1.13
CA PHE A 84 -16.03 -1.33 -2.24
C PHE A 84 -16.77 -1.11 -3.57
N SER A 85 -17.66 -0.12 -3.62
CA SER A 85 -18.20 0.50 -4.82
C SER A 85 -17.65 1.91 -4.90
N CYS A 86 -17.38 2.37 -6.13
CA CYS A 86 -16.89 3.71 -6.40
C CYS A 86 -17.95 4.48 -7.18
N PRO A 87 -19.10 4.79 -6.56
CA PRO A 87 -20.09 5.63 -7.21
C PRO A 87 -19.46 7.00 -7.53
N ALA A 88 -19.85 7.58 -8.65
CA ALA A 88 -19.38 8.90 -9.05
C ALA A 88 -19.90 9.96 -8.06
N ILE A 89 -19.07 10.97 -7.77
CA ILE A 89 -19.51 12.13 -6.99
C ILE A 89 -20.42 12.98 -7.89
N LYS A 90 -21.67 13.20 -7.46
CA LYS A 90 -22.64 14.06 -8.15
C LYS A 90 -22.39 15.53 -7.85
N GLU A 91 -22.12 15.84 -6.59
CA GLU A 91 -21.88 17.19 -6.13
C GLU A 91 -21.18 17.23 -4.79
N ILE A 92 -20.49 18.34 -4.53
CA ILE A 92 -19.98 18.70 -3.22
C ILE A 92 -20.53 20.08 -2.87
N ILE A 93 -21.19 20.18 -1.72
CA ILE A 93 -21.75 21.43 -1.20
C ILE A 93 -21.02 21.77 0.10
N VAL A 94 -20.51 23.00 0.19
CA VAL A 94 -19.93 23.56 1.42
C VAL A 94 -20.72 24.80 1.80
N THR A 95 -21.31 24.80 2.99
CA THR A 95 -22.03 25.93 3.55
C THR A 95 -21.30 26.44 4.78
N LEU A 96 -20.88 27.71 4.74
CA LEU A 96 -20.39 28.47 5.88
C LEU A 96 -21.55 29.22 6.53
N LYS A 97 -21.74 29.02 7.82
CA LYS A 97 -22.54 29.89 8.69
C LYS A 97 -21.57 30.64 9.60
N ALA A 98 -21.33 31.91 9.28
CA ALA A 98 -20.41 32.76 10.02
C ALA A 98 -21.03 33.25 11.32
N GLN A 99 -20.19 33.59 12.30
CA GLN A 99 -20.65 34.14 13.58
C GLN A 99 -21.49 35.43 13.40
N SER A 100 -21.21 36.21 12.36
CA SER A 100 -21.96 37.43 12.02
C SER A 100 -23.41 37.16 11.59
N GLY A 101 -23.82 35.90 11.46
CA GLY A 101 -25.12 35.49 10.89
C GLY A 101 -25.10 35.38 9.36
N THR A 102 -23.99 35.75 8.71
CA THR A 102 -23.85 35.62 7.24
C THR A 102 -23.71 34.15 6.85
N SER A 103 -24.46 33.73 5.83
CA SER A 103 -24.35 32.40 5.24
C SER A 103 -23.80 32.48 3.83
N LYS A 104 -22.77 31.69 3.51
CA LYS A 104 -22.21 31.53 2.16
C LYS A 104 -22.25 30.06 1.77
N THR A 105 -22.51 29.76 0.51
CA THR A 105 -22.51 28.38 0.00
C THR A 105 -21.72 28.30 -1.30
N LYS A 106 -20.85 27.29 -1.39
CA LYS A 106 -20.17 26.89 -2.63
C LYS A 106 -20.66 25.50 -3.00
N LYS A 107 -20.97 25.31 -4.27
CA LYS A 107 -21.40 24.03 -4.84
C LYS A 107 -20.50 23.71 -6.03
N LEU A 108 -19.95 22.50 -6.03
CA LEU A 108 -19.26 21.89 -7.17
C LEU A 108 -20.17 20.82 -7.76
N LYS A 109 -20.41 20.87 -9.07
CA LYS A 109 -21.14 19.83 -9.80
C LYS A 109 -20.17 18.74 -10.27
N SER A 110 -20.69 17.58 -10.64
CA SER A 110 -19.89 16.45 -11.14
C SER A 110 -18.92 16.81 -12.27
N THR A 111 -19.30 17.73 -13.16
CA THR A 111 -18.46 18.21 -14.27
C THR A 111 -17.22 18.99 -13.83
N GLU A 112 -17.22 19.51 -12.59
CA GLU A 112 -16.11 20.29 -12.01
C GLU A 112 -15.20 19.40 -11.12
N ILE A 113 -15.59 18.15 -10.87
CA ILE A 113 -14.95 17.28 -9.89
C ILE A 113 -14.07 16.26 -10.60
N ILE A 114 -12.78 16.26 -10.25
CA ILE A 114 -11.88 15.18 -10.63
C ILE A 114 -12.14 14.00 -9.69
N GLN A 115 -12.76 12.95 -10.22
CA GLN A 115 -13.11 11.75 -9.47
C GLN A 115 -11.84 11.09 -8.88
N PRO A 116 -11.67 11.02 -7.54
CA PRO A 116 -10.43 10.55 -6.93
C PRO A 116 -10.15 9.08 -7.26
N VAL A 117 -11.18 8.24 -7.18
CA VAL A 117 -11.18 6.82 -7.52
C VAL A 117 -12.26 6.60 -8.57
N ALA A 118 -11.83 6.31 -9.80
CA ALA A 118 -12.72 6.09 -10.94
C ALA A 118 -12.72 4.60 -11.32
N GLY A 119 -13.86 4.09 -11.78
CA GLY A 119 -14.00 2.68 -12.16
C GLY A 119 -14.29 1.76 -10.98
N LYS A 120 -14.15 0.45 -11.18
CA LYS A 120 -14.43 -0.58 -10.16
C LYS A 120 -13.13 -0.95 -9.44
N ILE A 121 -13.19 -1.10 -8.12
CA ILE A 121 -12.10 -1.73 -7.34
C ILE A 121 -11.97 -3.19 -7.80
N ILE A 122 -10.83 -3.54 -8.42
CA ILE A 122 -10.60 -4.89 -8.96
C ILE A 122 -10.24 -5.91 -7.88
N SER A 123 -9.78 -5.44 -6.71
CA SER A 123 -9.44 -6.33 -5.59
C SER A 123 -10.68 -6.88 -4.89
N LYS A 124 -10.57 -8.15 -4.48
CA LYS A 124 -11.57 -8.81 -3.61
C LYS A 124 -11.24 -8.68 -2.12
N VAL A 125 -10.10 -8.06 -1.78
CA VAL A 125 -9.68 -7.93 -0.39
C VAL A 125 -10.49 -6.85 0.29
N GLN A 126 -11.18 -7.24 1.37
CA GLN A 126 -11.97 -6.33 2.18
C GLN A 126 -11.18 -5.80 3.37
N PHE A 127 -11.43 -4.54 3.71
CA PHE A 127 -10.88 -3.94 4.92
C PHE A 127 -11.87 -4.03 6.08
N ASP A 128 -11.35 -4.24 7.27
CA ASP A 128 -12.12 -4.15 8.51
C ASP A 128 -12.35 -2.67 8.87
N PRO A 129 -13.60 -2.19 8.93
CA PRO A 129 -13.91 -0.81 9.32
C PRO A 129 -13.21 -0.39 10.62
N ASN A 130 -13.19 -1.28 11.63
CA ASN A 130 -12.59 -0.97 12.94
C ASN A 130 -11.07 -0.78 12.89
N LYS A 131 -10.43 -1.26 11.81
CA LYS A 131 -8.99 -1.14 11.59
C LYS A 131 -8.64 0.09 10.78
N ILE A 132 -9.57 0.59 9.95
CA ILE A 132 -9.32 1.75 9.09
C ILE A 132 -9.48 3.07 9.84
N ASP A 133 -10.26 3.15 10.92
CA ASP A 133 -10.47 4.40 11.68
C ASP A 133 -9.17 5.11 12.09
N ILE A 134 -8.05 4.37 12.19
CA ILE A 134 -6.70 4.91 12.41
C ILE A 134 -6.32 6.03 11.43
N ILE A 135 -6.82 6.01 10.18
CA ILE A 135 -6.50 7.03 9.16
C ILE A 135 -7.04 8.43 9.53
N PHE A 136 -8.01 8.50 10.44
CA PHE A 136 -8.54 9.75 10.92
C PHE A 136 -7.61 10.42 11.94
N GLN A 137 -6.69 9.67 12.57
CA GLN A 137 -5.79 10.20 13.59
C GLN A 137 -4.75 11.17 13.02
N GLU A 138 -4.42 12.19 13.80
CA GLU A 138 -3.44 13.24 13.46
C GLU A 138 -2.01 12.94 13.97
N ASN A 139 -1.64 11.65 13.96
CA ASN A 139 -0.28 11.20 14.28
C ASN A 139 0.41 10.60 13.04
N GLU A 140 1.72 10.37 13.12
CA GLU A 140 2.52 9.89 11.98
C GLU A 140 2.03 8.55 11.42
N LYS A 141 1.51 7.67 12.28
CA LYS A 141 0.92 6.39 11.88
C LYS A 141 -0.38 6.59 11.09
N GLY A 142 -1.34 7.36 11.61
CA GLY A 142 -2.59 7.67 10.94
C GLY A 142 -2.38 8.31 9.58
N LYS A 143 -1.50 9.32 9.51
CA LYS A 143 -1.11 9.97 8.23
C LYS A 143 -0.49 8.98 7.25
N SER A 144 0.43 8.14 7.71
CA SER A 144 1.12 7.20 6.83
C SER A 144 0.18 6.10 6.30
N LEU A 145 -0.77 5.65 7.12
CA LEU A 145 -1.79 4.68 6.70
C LEU A 145 -2.85 5.31 5.79
N LEU A 146 -3.22 6.58 5.99
CA LEU A 146 -4.06 7.34 5.06
C LEU A 146 -3.41 7.39 3.67
N ILE A 147 -2.12 7.74 3.62
CA ILE A 147 -1.34 7.77 2.37
C ILE A 147 -1.28 6.37 1.75
N ALA A 148 -0.94 5.34 2.52
CA ALA A 148 -0.86 3.97 2.03
C ALA A 148 -2.19 3.49 1.43
N LEU A 149 -3.30 3.73 2.12
CA LEU A 149 -4.63 3.35 1.68
C LEU A 149 -5.08 4.12 0.44
N SER A 150 -4.79 5.42 0.36
CA SER A 150 -5.07 6.22 -0.85
C SER A 150 -4.35 5.68 -2.09
N TYR A 151 -3.07 5.31 -1.96
CA TYR A 151 -2.33 4.70 -3.06
C TYR A 151 -2.86 3.32 -3.40
N TRP A 152 -3.24 2.51 -2.41
CA TRP A 152 -3.87 1.21 -2.64
C TRP A 152 -5.17 1.35 -3.43
N LEU A 153 -6.04 2.29 -3.06
CA LEU A 153 -7.30 2.56 -3.77
C LEU A 153 -7.06 2.96 -5.23
N LYS A 154 -6.08 3.86 -5.48
CA LYS A 154 -5.70 4.23 -6.85
C LYS A 154 -5.13 3.07 -7.64
N ALA A 155 -4.35 2.19 -7.01
CA ALA A 155 -3.80 1.02 -7.66
C ALA A 155 -4.92 0.05 -8.08
N MET A 156 -5.91 -0.15 -7.20
CA MET A 156 -7.01 -1.08 -7.47
C MET A 156 -8.13 -0.50 -8.35
N SER A 157 -8.02 0.76 -8.78
CA SER A 157 -8.98 1.41 -9.66
C SER A 157 -8.51 1.49 -11.12
N THR A 158 -7.47 0.76 -11.49
CA THR A 158 -6.94 0.70 -12.86
C THR A 158 -6.59 -0.74 -13.23
N ASN A 159 -6.51 -1.02 -14.52
CA ASN A 159 -6.02 -2.30 -15.05
C ASN A 159 -4.56 -2.22 -15.51
N ASP A 160 -3.89 -1.06 -15.45
CA ASP A 160 -2.49 -0.94 -15.85
C ASP A 160 -1.55 -1.54 -14.78
N PRO A 161 -0.82 -2.64 -15.06
CA PRO A 161 0.04 -3.29 -14.08
C PRO A 161 1.23 -2.42 -13.63
N VAL A 162 1.73 -1.51 -14.48
CA VAL A 162 2.89 -0.65 -14.15
C VAL A 162 2.45 0.42 -13.17
N PHE A 163 1.38 1.14 -13.51
CA PHE A 163 0.78 2.12 -12.62
C PHE A 163 0.38 1.48 -11.28
N THR A 164 -0.24 0.30 -11.33
CA THR A 164 -0.63 -0.45 -10.13
C THR A 164 0.57 -0.74 -9.25
N PHE A 165 1.66 -1.27 -9.81
CA PHE A 165 2.87 -1.59 -9.06
C PHE A 165 3.47 -0.35 -8.40
N GLU A 166 3.61 0.75 -9.15
CA GLU A 166 4.19 1.98 -8.62
C GLU A 166 3.39 2.52 -7.42
N ARG A 167 2.05 2.52 -7.54
CA ARG A 167 1.16 2.99 -6.47
C ARG A 167 1.25 2.07 -5.26
N LEU A 168 1.17 0.75 -5.45
CA LEU A 168 1.31 -0.20 -4.34
C LEU A 168 2.67 -0.06 -3.64
N TRP A 169 3.77 0.10 -4.40
CA TRP A 169 5.10 0.33 -3.82
C TRP A 169 5.16 1.61 -2.98
N ARG A 170 4.60 2.73 -3.47
CA ARG A 170 4.53 3.97 -2.70
C ARG A 170 3.72 3.80 -1.41
N GLY A 171 2.63 3.06 -1.46
CA GLY A 171 1.85 2.75 -0.26
C GLY A 171 2.58 1.86 0.72
N PHE A 172 3.24 0.80 0.23
CA PHE A 172 4.05 -0.10 1.02
C PHE A 172 5.23 0.60 1.70
N ASN A 173 5.88 1.56 1.01
CA ASN A 173 6.95 2.37 1.57
C ASN A 173 6.53 3.11 2.85
N ARG A 174 5.33 3.69 2.84
CA ARG A 174 4.78 4.33 4.05
C ARG A 174 4.62 3.33 5.20
N ILE A 175 4.20 2.10 4.92
CA ILE A 175 3.99 1.07 5.94
C ILE A 175 5.31 0.55 6.50
N TYR A 176 6.25 0.15 5.63
CA TYR A 176 7.53 -0.39 6.11
C TYR A 176 8.34 0.67 6.87
N SER A 177 8.16 1.96 6.56
CA SER A 177 8.84 3.05 7.27
C SER A 177 8.35 3.19 8.70
N ILE A 178 7.04 3.00 8.94
CA ILE A 178 6.47 3.00 10.31
C ILE A 178 6.98 1.80 11.10
N ILE A 179 7.03 0.62 10.48
CA ILE A 179 7.48 -0.62 11.13
C ILE A 179 8.99 -0.59 11.40
N GLY A 180 9.77 0.00 10.49
CA GLY A 180 11.22 0.04 10.58
C GLY A 180 11.77 1.17 11.46
N GLN A 181 11.07 2.31 11.54
CA GLN A 181 11.49 3.51 12.28
C GLN A 181 12.95 3.90 12.03
N SER A 182 13.43 3.72 10.80
CA SER A 182 14.79 4.01 10.37
C SER A 182 14.78 4.90 9.13
N GLU A 183 15.79 5.75 9.01
CA GLU A 183 16.04 6.55 7.80
C GLU A 183 16.61 5.67 6.66
N SER A 184 17.17 4.51 7.00
CA SER A 184 17.73 3.55 6.04
C SER A 184 16.63 2.60 5.54
N GLU A 185 16.37 2.64 4.23
CA GLU A 185 15.44 1.72 3.58
C GLU A 185 15.84 0.25 3.78
N THR A 186 17.15 -0.02 3.86
CA THR A 186 17.64 -1.39 4.12
C THR A 186 17.25 -1.87 5.51
N ASP A 187 17.36 -1.02 6.53
CA ASP A 187 17.00 -1.37 7.90
C ASP A 187 15.49 -1.53 8.04
N CYS A 188 14.71 -0.67 7.38
CA CYS A 188 13.27 -0.82 7.28
C CYS A 188 12.86 -2.15 6.63
N HIS A 189 13.53 -2.57 5.55
CA HIS A 189 13.27 -3.88 4.95
C HIS A 189 13.66 -5.05 5.87
N ILE A 190 14.73 -4.94 6.65
CA ILE A 190 15.12 -5.94 7.65
C ILE A 190 14.05 -6.04 8.75
N ALA A 191 13.61 -4.90 9.30
CA ALA A 191 12.56 -4.83 10.30
C ALA A 191 11.24 -5.40 9.75
N MET A 192 10.86 -5.01 8.54
CA MET A 192 9.67 -5.50 7.85
C MET A 192 9.71 -7.03 7.69
N ARG A 193 10.85 -7.59 7.29
CA ARG A 193 11.03 -9.04 7.21
C ARG A 193 10.83 -9.71 8.57
N LYS A 194 11.49 -9.22 9.62
CA LYS A 194 11.36 -9.76 10.98
C LYS A 194 9.90 -9.72 11.44
N PHE A 195 9.23 -8.59 11.22
CA PHE A 195 7.82 -8.41 11.53
C PHE A 195 6.94 -9.43 10.80
N THR A 196 7.15 -9.61 9.49
CA THR A 196 6.38 -10.57 8.66
C THR A 196 6.48 -12.00 9.20
N ILE A 197 7.70 -12.43 9.58
CA ILE A 197 7.95 -13.78 10.08
C ILE A 197 7.36 -13.96 11.49
N ALA A 198 7.45 -12.94 12.34
CA ALA A 198 6.96 -12.99 13.71
C ALA A 198 5.43 -13.00 13.80
N HIS A 199 4.73 -12.43 12.81
CA HIS A 199 3.28 -12.21 12.84
C HIS A 199 2.56 -12.97 11.74
N THR A 200 2.84 -14.26 11.54
CA THR A 200 2.26 -15.05 10.45
C THR A 200 0.72 -15.10 10.47
N ASN A 201 0.11 -14.97 11.64
CA ASN A 201 -1.33 -14.98 11.86
C ASN A 201 -2.08 -13.81 11.20
N ILE A 202 -1.36 -12.73 10.83
CA ILE A 202 -1.97 -11.56 10.19
C ILE A 202 -2.05 -11.68 8.67
N LEU A 203 -1.31 -12.61 8.07
CA LEU A 203 -1.10 -12.73 6.63
C LEU A 203 -2.26 -13.42 5.91
N LYS A 204 -3.52 -13.05 6.20
CA LYS A 204 -4.71 -13.80 5.75
C LYS A 204 -4.88 -13.79 4.23
N HIS A 205 -4.70 -12.65 3.58
CA HIS A 205 -4.93 -12.46 2.16
C HIS A 205 -3.69 -12.84 1.34
N SER A 206 -2.51 -12.35 1.76
CA SER A 206 -1.24 -12.62 1.10
C SER A 206 -0.87 -14.11 1.13
N LEU A 207 -1.21 -14.84 2.20
CA LEU A 207 -1.02 -16.30 2.29
C LEU A 207 -1.80 -17.03 1.19
N LYS A 208 -3.07 -16.65 0.95
CA LYS A 208 -3.87 -17.25 -0.13
C LYS A 208 -3.25 -17.04 -1.51
N GLU A 209 -2.57 -15.92 -1.72
CA GLU A 209 -1.86 -15.64 -2.97
C GLU A 209 -0.58 -16.49 -3.09
N VAL A 210 0.26 -16.55 -2.05
CA VAL A 210 1.53 -17.32 -2.12
C VAL A 210 1.33 -18.84 -2.16
N GLN A 211 0.22 -19.34 -1.61
CA GLN A 211 -0.07 -20.77 -1.64
C GLN A 211 -0.32 -21.33 -3.05
N LYS A 212 -0.64 -20.46 -4.02
CA LYS A 212 -0.79 -20.81 -5.43
C LYS A 212 0.56 -21.09 -6.13
N TYR A 213 1.67 -20.71 -5.51
CA TYR A 213 2.99 -20.87 -6.11
C TYR A 213 3.61 -22.21 -5.74
N SER A 214 3.84 -23.03 -6.77
CA SER A 214 4.83 -24.11 -6.75
C SER A 214 6.22 -23.55 -7.08
N GLN A 215 7.27 -24.36 -6.90
CA GLN A 215 8.61 -23.97 -7.34
C GLN A 215 8.63 -23.67 -8.85
N GLN A 216 8.00 -24.49 -9.70
CA GLN A 216 7.96 -24.27 -11.14
C GLN A 216 7.31 -22.92 -11.48
N THR A 217 6.19 -22.59 -10.81
CA THR A 217 5.51 -21.31 -11.01
C THR A 217 6.41 -20.16 -10.58
N LEU A 218 7.13 -20.26 -9.44
CA LEU A 218 8.11 -19.25 -9.04
C LEU A 218 9.18 -19.06 -10.10
N ARG A 219 9.78 -20.17 -10.58
CA ARG A 219 10.89 -20.13 -11.55
C ARG A 219 10.50 -19.49 -12.88
N ASN A 220 9.28 -19.74 -13.34
CA ASN A 220 8.79 -19.28 -14.65
C ASN A 220 8.15 -17.89 -14.63
N SER A 221 7.69 -17.43 -13.46
CA SER A 221 6.97 -16.16 -13.33
C SER A 221 7.88 -14.96 -13.12
N PHE A 222 9.12 -15.20 -12.66
CA PHE A 222 9.99 -14.16 -12.15
C PHE A 222 11.41 -14.27 -12.74
N ARG A 223 12.03 -13.12 -12.94
CA ARG A 223 13.38 -12.92 -13.48
C ARG A 223 14.47 -13.12 -12.41
N TRP A 224 14.52 -14.29 -11.77
CA TRP A 224 15.50 -14.62 -10.72
C TRP A 224 16.96 -14.44 -11.12
N ARG A 225 17.33 -14.80 -12.36
CA ARG A 225 18.65 -14.50 -12.91
C ARG A 225 18.93 -13.00 -12.87
N GLY A 226 17.95 -12.17 -13.23
CA GLY A 226 18.06 -10.72 -13.18
C GLY A 226 18.34 -10.22 -11.77
N LEU A 227 17.60 -10.70 -10.78
CA LEU A 227 17.82 -10.37 -9.37
C LEU A 227 19.23 -10.75 -8.91
N ILE A 228 19.64 -12.01 -9.13
CA ILE A 228 20.93 -12.53 -8.64
C ILE A 228 22.09 -11.77 -9.26
N LEU A 229 22.07 -11.55 -10.57
CA LEU A 229 23.15 -10.86 -11.26
C LEU A 229 23.20 -9.36 -10.95
N ASN A 230 22.05 -8.74 -10.65
CA ASN A 230 21.96 -7.33 -10.28
C ASN A 230 22.48 -7.09 -8.85
N ASP A 231 22.05 -7.91 -7.89
CA ASP A 231 22.32 -7.65 -6.48
C ASP A 231 23.67 -8.23 -6.03
N TYR A 232 24.17 -9.23 -6.75
CA TYR A 232 25.45 -9.89 -6.50
C TYR A 232 26.30 -9.89 -7.78
N PRO A 233 26.72 -8.72 -8.30
CA PRO A 233 27.37 -8.63 -9.62
C PRO A 233 28.79 -9.20 -9.65
N THR A 234 29.50 -9.18 -8.53
CA THR A 234 30.95 -9.47 -8.47
C THR A 234 31.29 -10.48 -7.38
N GLN A 235 32.49 -11.07 -7.47
CA GLN A 235 33.00 -12.02 -6.47
C GLN A 235 33.08 -11.42 -5.05
N ARG A 236 33.36 -10.12 -4.91
CA ARG A 236 33.32 -9.40 -3.60
C ARG A 236 31.93 -9.46 -2.93
N LYS A 237 30.86 -9.67 -3.70
CA LYS A 237 29.48 -9.76 -3.19
C LYS A 237 29.04 -11.18 -2.83
N THR A 238 29.91 -12.17 -2.97
CA THR A 238 29.63 -13.59 -2.69
C THR A 238 29.22 -13.85 -1.23
N PRO A 239 29.84 -13.22 -0.21
CA PRO A 239 29.36 -13.38 1.17
C PRO A 239 27.89 -12.95 1.33
N GLN A 240 27.48 -11.84 0.71
CA GLN A 240 26.09 -11.38 0.75
C GLN A 240 25.15 -12.30 -0.03
N PHE A 241 25.60 -12.94 -1.10
CA PHE A 241 24.82 -13.95 -1.82
C PHE A 241 24.60 -15.20 -0.97
N LYS A 242 25.64 -15.68 -0.28
CA LYS A 242 25.53 -16.75 0.72
C LYS A 242 24.51 -16.37 1.80
N GLU A 243 24.66 -15.21 2.42
CA GLU A 243 23.71 -14.73 3.45
C GLU A 243 22.28 -14.57 2.92
N PHE A 244 22.09 -14.25 1.64
CA PHE A 244 20.76 -14.24 1.03
C PHE A 244 20.14 -15.64 0.99
N ILE A 245 20.92 -16.67 0.63
CA ILE A 245 20.44 -18.05 0.58
C ILE A 245 20.10 -18.57 1.98
N LEU A 246 21.02 -18.37 2.94
CA LEU A 246 20.90 -18.91 4.31
C LEU A 246 19.71 -18.32 5.09
N ARG A 247 19.15 -17.19 4.65
CA ARG A 247 17.98 -16.54 5.28
C ARG A 247 16.68 -17.30 5.11
N TYR A 248 16.59 -18.25 4.19
CA TYR A 248 15.34 -18.93 3.85
C TYR A 248 15.41 -20.41 4.17
N LYS A 249 14.27 -20.98 4.53
CA LYS A 249 14.07 -22.40 4.87
C LYS A 249 12.92 -23.01 4.07
N ASP A 250 12.05 -22.18 3.49
CA ASP A 250 10.94 -22.63 2.65
C ASP A 250 11.41 -23.54 1.50
N GLU A 251 10.82 -24.72 1.38
CA GLU A 251 11.22 -25.73 0.41
C GLU A 251 11.09 -25.26 -1.05
N ARG A 252 10.11 -24.40 -1.37
CA ARG A 252 9.93 -23.87 -2.73
C ARG A 252 11.07 -22.91 -3.06
N VAL A 253 11.50 -22.12 -2.08
CA VAL A 253 12.64 -21.22 -2.20
C VAL A 253 13.95 -22.01 -2.29
N MET A 254 14.13 -23.08 -1.52
CA MET A 254 15.32 -23.94 -1.60
C MET A 254 15.46 -24.59 -2.98
N LYS A 255 14.38 -25.17 -3.51
CA LYS A 255 14.36 -25.76 -4.86
C LYS A 255 14.66 -24.70 -5.93
N LEU A 256 14.08 -23.50 -5.81
CA LEU A 256 14.38 -22.37 -6.70
C LEU A 256 15.86 -21.95 -6.63
N ILE A 257 16.44 -21.86 -5.42
CA ILE A 257 17.84 -21.50 -5.23
C ILE A 257 18.72 -22.57 -5.85
N GLN A 258 18.42 -23.86 -5.65
CA GLN A 258 19.18 -24.96 -6.25
C GLN A 258 19.26 -24.83 -7.78
N GLU A 259 18.15 -24.51 -8.45
CA GLU A 259 18.12 -24.30 -9.91
C GLU A 259 18.83 -23.03 -10.38
N THR A 260 18.93 -22.01 -9.53
CA THR A 260 19.51 -20.71 -9.88
C THR A 260 20.94 -20.53 -9.37
N LEU A 261 21.41 -21.45 -8.53
CA LEU A 261 22.76 -21.51 -7.99
C LEU A 261 23.86 -21.45 -9.07
N PRO A 262 23.72 -22.11 -10.24
CA PRO A 262 24.74 -22.07 -11.29
C PRO A 262 25.13 -20.66 -11.75
N TYR A 263 24.27 -19.64 -11.57
CA TYR A 263 24.59 -18.26 -11.94
C TYR A 263 25.73 -17.65 -11.13
N ARG A 264 26.03 -18.19 -9.95
CA ARG A 264 27.04 -17.69 -9.01
C ARG A 264 27.83 -18.80 -8.30
N GLN A 265 27.65 -20.05 -8.70
CA GLN A 265 28.32 -21.20 -8.11
C GLN A 265 29.85 -21.07 -8.17
N GLU A 266 30.40 -20.62 -9.30
CA GLU A 266 31.85 -20.42 -9.45
C GLU A 266 32.43 -19.48 -8.38
N TYR A 267 31.73 -18.38 -8.08
CA TYR A 267 32.17 -17.43 -7.05
C TYR A 267 32.10 -18.05 -5.66
N LEU A 268 31.03 -18.81 -5.37
CA LEU A 268 30.90 -19.54 -4.10
C LEU A 268 32.03 -20.58 -3.93
N THR A 269 32.44 -21.27 -4.99
CA THR A 269 33.55 -22.21 -4.97
C THR A 269 34.87 -21.50 -4.71
N LYS A 270 35.16 -20.41 -5.45
CA LYS A 270 36.40 -19.63 -5.29
C LYS A 270 36.56 -19.04 -3.89
N GLU A 271 35.46 -18.65 -3.25
CA GLU A 271 35.44 -18.11 -1.89
C GLU A 271 35.32 -19.18 -0.79
N ASN A 272 35.35 -20.48 -1.13
CA ASN A 272 35.15 -21.60 -0.20
C ASN A 272 33.82 -21.55 0.58
N LEU A 273 32.77 -20.95 0.01
CA LEU A 273 31.45 -20.83 0.63
C LEU A 273 30.42 -21.85 0.12
N ILE A 274 30.74 -22.58 -0.96
CA ILE A 274 29.80 -23.49 -1.63
C ILE A 274 29.31 -24.63 -0.72
N VAL A 275 30.18 -25.20 0.11
CA VAL A 275 29.83 -26.31 1.03
C VAL A 275 28.73 -25.85 1.99
N THR A 276 28.92 -24.71 2.65
CA THR A 276 27.92 -24.13 3.57
C THR A 276 26.57 -23.89 2.90
N VAL A 277 26.59 -23.40 1.66
CA VAL A 277 25.36 -23.17 0.89
C VAL A 277 24.65 -24.49 0.56
N MET A 278 25.40 -25.48 0.07
CA MET A 278 24.84 -26.77 -0.30
C MET A 278 24.31 -27.53 0.91
N ASP A 279 25.00 -27.50 2.05
CA ASP A 279 24.54 -28.13 3.29
C ASP A 279 23.21 -27.53 3.75
N HIS A 280 23.07 -26.20 3.67
CA HIS A 280 21.83 -25.51 4.01
C HIS A 280 20.69 -25.90 3.06
N ILE A 281 20.93 -25.90 1.75
CA ILE A 281 19.93 -26.31 0.75
C ILE A 281 19.51 -27.76 1.01
N ASN A 282 20.47 -28.68 1.12
CA ASN A 282 20.20 -30.11 1.30
C ASN A 282 19.45 -30.38 2.61
N LYS A 283 19.79 -29.69 3.70
CA LYS A 283 19.09 -29.79 4.98
C LYS A 283 17.59 -29.51 4.84
N TYR A 284 17.21 -28.40 4.20
CA TYR A 284 15.81 -28.00 4.08
C TYR A 284 15.08 -28.67 2.89
N LEU A 285 15.80 -29.37 2.01
CA LEU A 285 15.20 -30.30 1.04
C LEU A 285 14.97 -31.70 1.64
N ALA A 286 15.83 -32.16 2.54
CA ALA A 286 15.69 -33.44 3.23
C ALA A 286 14.58 -33.42 4.30
N THR A 287 14.36 -32.26 4.93
CA THR A 287 13.23 -32.03 5.85
C THR A 287 12.44 -30.81 5.39
N PRO A 288 11.55 -30.96 4.39
CA PRO A 288 10.84 -29.84 3.78
C PRO A 288 10.02 -29.05 4.79
N VAL A 289 10.23 -27.73 4.81
CA VAL A 289 9.42 -26.79 5.57
C VAL A 289 8.69 -25.90 4.57
N LYS A 290 7.38 -25.75 4.71
CA LYS A 290 6.61 -24.76 3.95
C LYS A 290 6.37 -23.53 4.81
N SER A 291 7.02 -22.43 4.46
CA SER A 291 6.93 -21.15 5.15
C SER A 291 6.40 -20.08 4.19
N ASP A 292 5.07 -19.92 4.18
CA ASP A 292 4.40 -18.90 3.37
C ASP A 292 4.86 -17.48 3.74
N ALA A 293 5.14 -17.21 5.01
CA ALA A 293 5.65 -15.92 5.48
C ALA A 293 7.05 -15.60 4.92
N GLU A 294 7.92 -16.61 4.79
CA GLU A 294 9.22 -16.42 4.14
C GLU A 294 9.06 -16.12 2.65
N LEU A 295 8.14 -16.79 1.97
CA LEU A 295 7.87 -16.54 0.55
C LEU A 295 7.26 -15.15 0.32
N ILE A 296 6.31 -14.71 1.17
CA ILE A 296 5.77 -13.34 1.16
C ILE A 296 6.90 -12.34 1.35
N SER A 297 7.76 -12.54 2.36
CA SER A 297 8.90 -11.67 2.62
C SER A 297 9.88 -11.62 1.44
N LEU A 298 10.19 -12.76 0.81
CA LEU A 298 11.04 -12.82 -0.38
C LEU A 298 10.45 -12.02 -1.54
N LEU A 299 9.16 -12.23 -1.84
CA LEU A 299 8.52 -11.62 -2.99
C LEU A 299 8.22 -10.13 -2.75
N CYS A 300 7.52 -9.78 -1.68
CA CYS A 300 7.06 -8.42 -1.43
C CYS A 300 8.16 -7.46 -0.96
N ILE A 301 9.21 -7.95 -0.32
CA ILE A 301 10.29 -7.10 0.18
C ILE A 301 11.49 -7.15 -0.77
N LYS A 302 12.13 -8.32 -0.89
CA LYS A 302 13.40 -8.43 -1.63
C LYS A 302 13.20 -8.36 -3.15
N TYR A 303 12.27 -9.14 -3.69
CA TYR A 303 12.07 -9.24 -5.13
C TYR A 303 11.46 -7.97 -5.73
N MET A 304 10.40 -7.44 -5.11
CA MET A 304 9.77 -6.20 -5.57
C MET A 304 10.72 -5.00 -5.46
N TYR A 305 11.61 -4.97 -4.47
CA TYR A 305 12.64 -3.93 -4.41
C TYR A 305 13.58 -3.97 -5.63
N PHE A 306 14.01 -5.16 -6.04
CA PHE A 306 14.77 -5.36 -7.28
C PHE A 306 13.98 -4.85 -8.49
N VAL A 307 12.70 -5.23 -8.62
CA VAL A 307 11.84 -4.79 -9.73
C VAL A 307 11.67 -3.27 -9.74
N ARG A 308 11.44 -2.65 -8.58
CA ARG A 308 11.33 -1.20 -8.44
C ARG A 308 12.59 -0.50 -8.95
N ASN A 309 13.75 -0.94 -8.48
CA ASN A 309 15.03 -0.32 -8.87
C ASN A 309 15.34 -0.57 -10.35
N LYS A 310 14.91 -1.70 -10.90
CA LYS A 310 15.16 -2.01 -12.31
C LYS A 310 14.19 -1.30 -13.25
N SER A 311 12.93 -1.11 -12.89
CA SER A 311 11.89 -0.66 -13.81
C SER A 311 11.51 0.82 -13.66
N PHE A 312 11.76 1.44 -12.51
CA PHE A 312 11.27 2.80 -12.20
C PHE A 312 12.42 3.76 -11.82
N HIS A 313 13.63 3.49 -12.31
CA HIS A 313 14.75 4.43 -12.21
C HIS A 313 14.54 5.56 -13.22
N GLY A 314 14.79 6.82 -12.82
CA GLY A 314 14.47 8.01 -13.64
C GLY A 314 15.20 8.09 -14.98
N GLU A 315 16.18 7.24 -15.21
CA GLU A 315 16.93 7.12 -16.48
C GLU A 315 16.24 6.23 -17.51
N LYS A 316 15.09 5.63 -17.16
CA LYS A 316 14.35 4.72 -18.03
C LYS A 316 13.06 5.36 -18.54
N ILE A 317 12.72 5.05 -19.78
CA ILE A 317 11.42 5.37 -20.36
C ILE A 317 10.33 4.70 -19.51
N ASP A 318 9.22 5.40 -19.31
CA ASP A 318 8.06 4.89 -18.57
C ASP A 318 7.64 3.51 -19.08
N GLY A 319 7.57 2.53 -18.18
CA GLY A 319 7.20 1.15 -18.52
C GLY A 319 5.76 0.99 -19.00
N ALA A 320 4.90 1.99 -18.79
CA ALA A 320 3.55 2.06 -19.34
C ALA A 320 3.55 2.52 -20.81
N PHE A 321 4.63 3.16 -21.28
CA PHE A 321 4.78 3.58 -22.67
C PHE A 321 5.25 2.40 -23.55
N ARG A 322 4.33 1.47 -23.83
CA ARG A 322 4.60 0.24 -24.59
C ARG A 322 3.55 -0.04 -25.66
N LEU A 323 3.97 -0.72 -26.72
CA LEU A 323 3.10 -1.13 -27.85
C LEU A 323 2.44 -2.50 -27.63
N LEU A 324 3.09 -3.41 -26.90
CA LEU A 324 2.62 -4.79 -26.68
C LEU A 324 2.94 -5.25 -25.25
N GLU A 325 2.12 -6.18 -24.74
CA GLU A 325 2.42 -6.87 -23.50
C GLU A 325 3.68 -7.74 -23.60
N ASN A 326 4.47 -7.73 -22.54
CA ASN A 326 5.70 -8.52 -22.45
C ASN A 326 5.74 -9.34 -21.14
N LYS A 327 6.80 -10.15 -20.99
CA LYS A 327 7.00 -10.98 -19.78
C LYS A 327 7.06 -10.16 -18.50
N GLU A 328 7.55 -8.92 -18.55
CA GLU A 328 7.63 -8.03 -17.38
C GLU A 328 6.25 -7.55 -16.95
N THR A 329 5.35 -7.31 -17.90
CA THR A 329 3.95 -6.93 -17.61
C THR A 329 3.24 -8.06 -16.85
N LYS A 330 3.36 -9.30 -17.35
CA LYS A 330 2.78 -10.50 -16.70
C LYS A 330 3.41 -10.79 -15.33
N GLU A 331 4.68 -10.45 -15.16
CA GLU A 331 5.35 -10.49 -13.87
C GLU A 331 4.73 -9.46 -12.91
N LEU A 332 4.55 -8.21 -13.35
CA LEU A 332 3.96 -7.15 -12.52
C LEU A 332 2.52 -7.49 -12.10
N GLU A 333 1.71 -8.06 -12.97
CA GLU A 333 0.35 -8.53 -12.61
C GLU A 333 0.38 -9.49 -11.41
N LYS A 334 1.27 -10.48 -11.45
CA LYS A 334 1.46 -11.44 -10.35
C LYS A 334 1.96 -10.77 -9.08
N LEU A 335 2.92 -9.85 -9.20
CA LEU A 335 3.44 -9.08 -8.07
C LEU A 335 2.35 -8.20 -7.45
N ASN A 336 1.51 -7.56 -8.26
CA ASN A 336 0.45 -6.67 -7.78
C ASN A 336 -0.61 -7.43 -6.97
N LEU A 337 -0.95 -8.66 -7.35
CA LEU A 337 -1.92 -9.49 -6.63
C LEU A 337 -1.43 -9.80 -5.20
N ILE A 338 -0.21 -10.30 -5.05
CA ILE A 338 0.36 -10.58 -3.73
C ILE A 338 0.63 -9.28 -2.96
N HIS A 339 1.11 -8.22 -3.62
CA HIS A 339 1.45 -6.97 -2.94
C HIS A 339 0.22 -6.24 -2.39
N SER A 340 -0.85 -6.13 -3.18
CA SER A 340 -2.11 -5.52 -2.74
C SER A 340 -2.73 -6.29 -1.58
N SER A 341 -2.66 -7.62 -1.62
CA SER A 341 -3.11 -8.49 -0.53
C SER A 341 -2.27 -8.31 0.73
N TYR A 342 -0.95 -8.19 0.58
CA TYR A 342 -0.05 -8.00 1.70
C TYR A 342 -0.21 -6.62 2.36
N ILE A 343 -0.31 -5.55 1.57
CA ILE A 343 -0.60 -4.20 2.09
C ILE A 343 -1.93 -4.20 2.87
N ALA A 344 -2.95 -4.91 2.36
CA ALA A 344 -4.23 -4.98 3.04
C ALA A 344 -4.17 -5.77 4.36
N ASP A 345 -3.42 -6.89 4.41
CA ASP A 345 -3.14 -7.62 5.65
C ASP A 345 -2.49 -6.70 6.71
N LEU A 346 -1.52 -5.89 6.29
CA LEU A 346 -0.82 -4.95 7.16
C LEU A 346 -1.74 -3.84 7.67
N ILE A 347 -2.54 -3.21 6.80
CA ILE A 347 -3.51 -2.18 7.18
C ILE A 347 -4.56 -2.75 8.16
N ASN A 348 -5.11 -3.94 7.88
CA ASN A 348 -6.07 -4.61 8.76
C ASN A 348 -5.45 -5.07 10.10
N SER A 349 -4.12 -5.04 10.23
CA SER A 349 -3.40 -5.49 11.42
C SER A 349 -2.51 -4.40 11.97
N ASN A 350 -2.89 -3.14 11.73
CA ASN A 350 -2.10 -2.00 12.16
C ASN A 350 -1.95 -1.90 13.68
N ASP A 351 -2.76 -2.58 14.49
CA ASP A 351 -2.55 -2.68 15.94
C ASP A 351 -1.27 -3.43 16.34
N LYS A 352 -0.59 -4.09 15.39
CA LYS A 352 0.63 -4.87 15.66
C LYS A 352 1.93 -4.08 15.54
N TYR A 353 1.90 -2.82 15.09
CA TYR A 353 3.10 -2.01 14.89
C TYR A 353 2.89 -0.52 15.16
#